data_AF-A0A7T5R341-F1
#
_entry.id   AF-A0A7T5R341-F1
#
_cell.length_a   1.000
_cell.length_b   1.000
_cell.length_c   1.000
_cell.angle_alpha   90.00
_cell.angle_beta   90.00
_cell.angle_gamma   90.00
#
_symmetry.space_group_name_H-M   'P 1'
#
loop_
_entity.id
_entity.type
_entity.pdbx_description
1 polymer ?
#
loop_
_entity_poly.entity_id
_entity_poly.type
_entity_poly.pdbx_seq_one_letter_code
_entity_poly.pdbx_strand_id
1 'polypeptide(L)'
;MPYQPLQERFDPASARRRHDALSAEIPAGLGVNRSFLHWEHVWNDLLVQSPSAFYQTLARNMPGELSVFVDFASTHDAEITCSLKKNGRFVFEAENKIIRDGQGKKLRFEEWVVKEPEQRGQGIGLNLLRNFISVAQAAGFDSLSLRAGKEDGKYFWARHGFDLKDGHYRDQLVVDIRNNLEKHSDTIPLATRKNVMDLLDRGGLDLCWHLARLPGTVQGKPLGWVLMQGYNPEYAMDLHNSEQMTRVQASFEQLSLSTRRLSPQTP
;
A
#
# COMPACT_ATOMS: atom_id res chain seq x y z
N MET A 1 -31.30 -4.50 -13.60
CA MET A 1 -31.25 -4.68 -15.06
C MET A 1 -30.33 -5.86 -15.35
N PRO A 2 -30.71 -6.81 -16.22
CA PRO A 2 -29.83 -7.92 -16.58
C PRO A 2 -28.62 -7.41 -17.37
N TYR A 3 -27.42 -7.91 -17.03
CA TYR A 3 -26.17 -7.64 -17.75
C TYR A 3 -26.31 -8.17 -19.18
N GLN A 4 -26.52 -7.29 -20.16
CA GLN A 4 -26.38 -7.67 -21.57
C GLN A 4 -24.87 -7.71 -21.86
N PRO A 5 -24.30 -8.86 -22.27
CA PRO A 5 -22.92 -8.88 -22.70
C PRO A 5 -22.81 -7.96 -23.91
N LEU A 6 -21.90 -6.99 -23.84
CA LEU A 6 -21.49 -6.19 -24.98
C LEU A 6 -20.99 -7.15 -26.07
N GLN A 7 -21.87 -7.56 -26.98
CA GLN A 7 -21.48 -8.07 -28.29
C GLN A 7 -21.04 -6.87 -29.13
N GLU A 8 -19.96 -6.19 -28.70
CA GLU A 8 -19.22 -5.35 -29.61
C GLU A 8 -18.73 -6.25 -30.75
N ARG A 9 -19.05 -5.87 -31.99
CA ARG A 9 -18.49 -6.53 -33.17
C ARG A 9 -16.97 -6.45 -33.05
N PHE A 10 -16.35 -7.58 -32.74
CA PHE A 10 -14.90 -7.69 -32.68
C PHE A 10 -14.34 -7.39 -34.07
N ASP A 11 -13.84 -6.17 -34.28
CA ASP A 11 -13.09 -5.79 -35.47
C ASP A 11 -11.60 -6.15 -35.22
N PRO A 12 -11.07 -7.20 -35.88
CA PRO A 12 -9.70 -7.64 -35.68
C PRO A 12 -8.67 -6.56 -36.02
N ALA A 13 -8.97 -5.68 -36.98
CA ALA A 13 -8.06 -4.60 -37.36
C ALA A 13 -7.96 -3.52 -36.27
N SER A 14 -9.08 -3.22 -35.61
CA SER A 14 -9.12 -2.31 -34.47
C SER A 14 -8.56 -2.93 -33.19
N ALA A 15 -8.71 -4.24 -33.00
CA ALA A 15 -8.01 -4.95 -31.91
C ALA A 15 -6.48 -4.93 -32.11
N ARG A 16 -6.00 -5.21 -33.34
CA ARG A 16 -4.58 -5.19 -33.67
C ARG A 16 -3.95 -3.81 -33.54
N ARG A 17 -4.61 -2.75 -34.02
CA ARG A 17 -4.13 -1.37 -33.84
C ARG A 17 -4.00 -0.98 -32.36
N ARG A 18 -4.92 -1.42 -31.51
CA ARG A 18 -4.85 -1.22 -30.06
C ARG A 18 -3.68 -1.98 -29.43
N HIS A 19 -3.45 -3.24 -29.83
CA HIS A 19 -2.28 -4.03 -29.41
C HIS A 19 -0.97 -3.33 -29.74
N ASP A 20 -0.82 -2.90 -30.99
CA ASP A 20 0.42 -2.28 -31.48
C ASP A 20 0.68 -0.95 -30.78
N ALA A 21 -0.37 -0.13 -30.59
CA ALA A 21 -0.27 1.14 -29.88
C ALA A 21 0.15 0.97 -28.41
N LEU A 22 -0.51 0.10 -27.64
CA LEU A 22 -0.15 -0.14 -26.24
C LEU A 22 1.23 -0.79 -26.09
N SER A 23 1.58 -1.70 -27.00
CA SER A 23 2.90 -2.35 -27.00
C SER A 23 4.04 -1.36 -27.22
N ALA A 24 3.82 -0.34 -28.05
CA ALA A 24 4.80 0.72 -28.32
C ALA A 24 5.04 1.64 -27.11
N GLU A 25 4.09 1.69 -26.15
CA GLU A 25 4.19 2.52 -24.96
C GLU A 25 4.85 1.83 -23.77
N ILE A 26 5.17 0.53 -23.85
CA ILE A 26 5.79 -0.20 -22.76
C ILE A 26 7.26 0.26 -22.60
N PRO A 27 7.62 0.98 -21.53
CA PRO A 27 9.00 1.39 -21.31
C PRO A 27 9.87 0.19 -20.94
N ALA A 28 11.20 0.32 -21.10
CA ALA A 28 12.16 -0.75 -20.79
C ALA A 28 12.08 -1.28 -19.33
N GLY A 29 11.61 -0.45 -18.39
CA GLY A 29 11.42 -0.83 -16.99
C GLY A 29 10.08 -1.51 -16.69
N LEU A 30 9.17 -1.64 -17.66
CA LEU A 30 7.87 -2.29 -17.51
C LEU A 30 7.83 -3.59 -18.32
N GLY A 31 7.68 -4.71 -17.64
CA GLY A 31 7.30 -5.98 -18.25
C GLY A 31 5.79 -6.20 -18.15
N VAL A 32 5.22 -6.82 -19.17
CA VAL A 32 3.79 -7.22 -19.19
C VAL A 32 3.72 -8.66 -19.67
N ASN A 33 3.04 -9.53 -18.93
CA ASN A 33 2.78 -10.88 -19.40
C ASN A 33 1.76 -10.86 -20.55
N ARG A 34 2.24 -11.08 -21.78
CA ARG A 34 1.41 -11.07 -23.00
C ARG A 34 0.84 -12.44 -23.37
N SER A 35 1.04 -13.47 -22.54
CA SER A 35 0.47 -14.80 -22.79
C SER A 35 -1.05 -14.83 -22.67
N PHE A 36 -1.63 -13.83 -21.99
CA PHE A 36 -3.08 -13.65 -21.92
C PHE A 36 -3.60 -13.00 -23.22
N LEU A 37 -4.41 -13.74 -23.97
CA LEU A 37 -5.14 -13.19 -25.12
C LEU A 37 -5.96 -11.99 -24.65
N HIS A 38 -5.79 -10.85 -25.32
CA HIS A 38 -6.49 -9.59 -25.02
C HIS A 38 -6.04 -8.86 -23.74
N TRP A 39 -4.77 -9.00 -23.32
CA TRP A 39 -4.20 -8.27 -22.18
C TRP A 39 -4.46 -6.74 -22.25
N GLU A 40 -4.62 -6.16 -23.44
CA GLU A 40 -4.92 -4.73 -23.62
C GLU A 40 -6.30 -4.36 -23.09
N HIS A 41 -7.27 -5.26 -23.27
CA HIS A 41 -8.63 -5.03 -22.79
C HIS A 41 -8.63 -5.07 -21.26
N VAL A 42 -7.92 -6.05 -20.68
CA VAL A 42 -7.75 -6.15 -19.23
C VAL A 42 -6.98 -4.96 -18.67
N TRP A 43 -5.92 -4.52 -19.36
CA TRP A 43 -5.14 -3.34 -18.99
C TRP A 43 -6.02 -2.08 -18.95
N ASN A 44 -6.75 -1.80 -20.03
CA ASN A 44 -7.61 -0.62 -20.11
C ASN A 44 -8.75 -0.68 -19.10
N ASP A 45 -9.32 -1.87 -18.86
CA ASP A 45 -10.39 -2.05 -17.89
C ASP A 45 -9.90 -1.88 -16.45
N LEU A 46 -8.76 -2.48 -16.08
CA LEU A 46 -8.26 -2.46 -14.71
C LEU A 46 -7.50 -1.18 -14.37
N LEU A 47 -6.53 -0.79 -15.19
CA LEU A 47 -5.56 0.27 -14.88
C LEU A 47 -5.91 1.64 -15.49
N VAL A 48 -6.71 1.68 -16.57
CA VAL A 48 -7.25 2.88 -17.25
C VAL A 48 -6.20 3.82 -17.87
N GLN A 49 -4.97 3.84 -17.34
CA GLN A 49 -3.86 4.64 -17.81
C GLN A 49 -3.07 3.93 -18.90
N SER A 50 -2.32 4.70 -19.68
CA SER A 50 -1.32 4.19 -20.62
C SER A 50 -0.18 3.44 -19.89
N PRO A 51 0.46 2.40 -20.47
CA PRO A 51 1.59 1.70 -19.86
C PRO A 51 2.74 2.62 -19.42
N SER A 52 3.06 3.62 -20.24
CA SER A 52 4.07 4.63 -19.92
C SER A 52 3.65 5.49 -18.73
N ALA A 53 2.42 5.99 -18.71
CA ALA A 53 1.90 6.82 -17.62
C ALA A 53 1.83 6.05 -16.28
N PHE A 54 1.40 4.78 -16.33
CA PHE A 54 1.39 3.88 -15.17
C PHE A 54 2.80 3.69 -14.61
N TYR A 55 3.77 3.32 -15.45
CA TYR A 55 5.16 3.15 -15.02
C TYR A 55 5.76 4.45 -14.47
N GLN A 56 5.57 5.58 -15.15
CA GLN A 56 6.07 6.88 -14.70
C GLN A 56 5.48 7.29 -13.34
N THR A 57 4.20 6.96 -13.10
CA THR A 57 3.58 7.19 -11.80
C THR A 57 4.23 6.34 -10.72
N LEU A 58 4.43 5.04 -10.96
CA LEU A 58 5.09 4.13 -10.01
C LEU A 58 6.57 4.49 -9.75
N ALA A 59 7.31 4.92 -10.77
CA ALA A 59 8.72 5.28 -10.68
C ALA A 59 8.97 6.65 -10.03
N ARG A 60 7.93 7.45 -9.81
CA ARG A 60 8.06 8.84 -9.32
C ARG A 60 8.77 8.91 -7.97
N ASN A 61 9.85 9.68 -7.91
CA ASN A 61 10.67 9.90 -6.71
C ASN A 61 11.27 8.63 -6.09
N MET A 62 11.41 7.55 -6.86
CA MET A 62 12.11 6.36 -6.40
C MET A 62 13.63 6.60 -6.41
N PRO A 63 14.39 6.17 -5.38
CA PRO A 63 15.83 6.49 -5.25
C PRO A 63 16.74 5.56 -6.08
N GLY A 64 16.19 4.92 -7.12
CA GLY A 64 16.87 3.91 -7.91
C GLY A 64 16.05 3.49 -9.13
N GLU A 65 16.55 2.50 -9.85
CA GLU A 65 15.91 1.93 -11.03
C GLU A 65 14.77 1.03 -10.60
N LEU A 66 13.53 1.44 -10.90
CA LEU A 66 12.35 0.63 -10.67
C LEU A 66 12.09 -0.28 -11.88
N SER A 67 11.94 -1.57 -11.65
CA SER A 67 11.35 -2.51 -12.59
C SER A 67 9.94 -2.86 -12.13
N VAL A 68 8.99 -2.88 -13.05
CA VAL A 68 7.60 -3.25 -12.79
C VAL A 68 7.23 -4.38 -13.72
N PHE A 69 6.59 -5.43 -13.21
CA PHE A 69 6.03 -6.52 -13.98
C PHE A 69 4.54 -6.62 -13.70
N VAL A 70 3.72 -6.69 -14.75
CA VAL A 70 2.27 -6.87 -14.63
C VAL A 70 1.89 -8.21 -15.24
N ASP A 71 1.32 -9.08 -14.44
CA ASP A 71 0.79 -10.38 -14.85
C ASP A 71 -0.73 -10.38 -14.81
N PHE A 72 -1.38 -10.87 -15.86
CA PHE A 72 -2.83 -10.95 -15.95
C PHE A 72 -3.27 -12.40 -15.74
N ALA A 73 -3.75 -12.70 -14.53
CA ALA A 73 -4.25 -14.02 -14.19
C ALA A 73 -5.65 -14.28 -14.77
N SER A 74 -6.47 -13.24 -14.95
CA SER A 74 -7.79 -13.31 -15.55
C SER A 74 -8.24 -11.96 -16.12
N THR A 75 -9.48 -11.87 -16.61
CA THR A 75 -10.07 -10.57 -17.02
C THR A 75 -10.41 -9.64 -15.85
N HIS A 76 -10.34 -10.13 -14.59
CA HIS A 76 -10.73 -9.38 -13.40
C HIS A 76 -9.56 -9.17 -12.41
N ASP A 77 -8.46 -9.90 -12.62
CA ASP A 77 -7.35 -9.97 -11.68
C ASP A 77 -6.03 -9.74 -12.39
N ALA A 78 -5.17 -8.93 -11.77
CA ALA A 78 -3.79 -8.74 -12.20
C ALA A 78 -2.86 -8.74 -11.00
N GLU A 79 -1.64 -9.22 -11.18
CA GLU A 79 -0.55 -9.15 -10.20
C GLU A 79 0.47 -8.12 -10.68
N ILE A 80 0.96 -7.29 -9.76
CA ILE A 80 1.95 -6.25 -10.02
C ILE A 80 3.13 -6.50 -9.10
N THR A 81 4.27 -6.83 -9.68
CA THR A 81 5.55 -6.96 -8.98
C THR A 81 6.41 -5.73 -9.26
N CYS A 82 6.88 -5.08 -8.22
CA CYS A 82 7.80 -3.95 -8.30
C CYS A 82 9.14 -4.34 -7.66
N SER A 83 10.25 -4.21 -8.39
CA SER A 83 11.59 -4.47 -7.90
C SER A 83 12.44 -3.20 -8.05
N LEU A 84 13.05 -2.73 -6.97
CA LEU A 84 13.90 -1.55 -6.98
C LEU A 84 15.38 -1.94 -6.90
N LYS A 85 16.19 -1.43 -7.83
CA LYS A 85 17.65 -1.52 -7.79
C LYS A 85 18.28 -0.18 -7.46
N LYS A 86 19.31 -0.19 -6.62
CA LYS A 86 20.15 0.98 -6.30
C LYS A 86 21.61 0.57 -6.42
N ASN A 87 22.38 1.28 -7.24
CA ASN A 87 23.79 0.97 -7.51
C ASN A 87 24.00 -0.51 -7.93
N GLY A 88 23.11 -1.03 -8.78
CA GLY A 88 23.16 -2.41 -9.27
C GLY A 88 22.67 -3.50 -8.30
N ARG A 89 22.28 -3.15 -7.06
CA ARG A 89 21.77 -4.10 -6.06
C ARG A 89 20.26 -3.99 -5.87
N PHE A 90 19.57 -5.12 -5.69
CA PHE A 90 18.16 -5.14 -5.35
C PHE A 90 17.97 -4.75 -3.89
N VAL A 91 17.20 -3.69 -3.65
CA VAL A 91 17.01 -3.12 -2.31
C VAL A 91 15.59 -3.28 -1.78
N PHE A 92 14.61 -3.45 -2.66
CA PHE A 92 13.21 -3.51 -2.31
C PHE A 92 12.39 -4.29 -3.34
N GLU A 93 11.39 -5.01 -2.86
CA GLU A 93 10.43 -5.76 -3.67
C GLU A 93 9.02 -5.57 -3.08
N ALA A 94 8.04 -5.38 -3.97
CA ALA A 94 6.63 -5.31 -3.59
C ALA A 94 5.77 -6.09 -4.56
N GLU A 95 4.90 -6.93 -4.03
CA GLU A 95 3.89 -7.69 -4.74
C GLU A 95 2.50 -7.20 -4.36
N ASN A 96 1.67 -7.00 -5.39
CA ASN A 96 0.37 -6.38 -5.26
C ASN A 96 -0.61 -7.10 -6.18
N LYS A 97 -1.87 -7.22 -5.75
CA LYS A 97 -2.93 -7.84 -6.53
C LYS A 97 -4.06 -6.86 -6.76
N ILE A 98 -4.42 -6.67 -8.02
CA ILE A 98 -5.66 -6.01 -8.42
C ILE A 98 -6.76 -7.07 -8.39
N ILE A 99 -7.87 -6.74 -7.72
CA ILE A 99 -9.04 -7.59 -7.61
C ILE A 99 -10.24 -6.74 -8.02
N ARG A 100 -10.98 -7.17 -9.04
CA ARG A 100 -12.28 -6.61 -9.39
C ARG A 100 -13.37 -7.58 -8.98
N ASP A 101 -14.22 -7.17 -8.04
CA ASP A 101 -15.37 -7.95 -7.61
C ASP A 101 -16.68 -7.18 -7.85
N GLY A 102 -17.82 -7.80 -7.51
CA GLY A 102 -19.14 -7.18 -7.67
C GLY A 102 -19.37 -5.93 -6.81
N GLN A 103 -18.42 -5.58 -5.92
CA GLN A 103 -18.45 -4.39 -5.08
C GLN A 103 -17.50 -3.28 -5.57
N GLY A 104 -16.67 -3.53 -6.58
CA GLY A 104 -15.78 -2.53 -7.14
C GLY A 104 -14.36 -3.02 -7.41
N LYS A 105 -13.42 -2.08 -7.52
CA LYS A 105 -12.00 -2.36 -7.77
C LYS A 105 -11.21 -2.17 -6.49
N LYS A 106 -10.41 -3.19 -6.14
CA LYS A 106 -9.59 -3.22 -4.93
C LYS A 106 -8.14 -3.51 -5.29
N LEU A 107 -7.22 -2.83 -4.64
CA LEU A 107 -5.79 -3.13 -4.73
C LEU A 107 -5.36 -3.72 -3.40
N ARG A 108 -4.77 -4.91 -3.43
CA ARG A 108 -4.28 -5.62 -2.27
C ARG A 108 -2.76 -5.65 -2.28
N PHE A 109 -2.13 -5.16 -1.22
CA PHE A 109 -0.70 -5.29 -0.99
C PHE A 109 -0.44 -6.66 -0.34
N GLU A 110 0.29 -7.54 -1.02
CA GLU A 110 0.55 -8.90 -0.53
C GLU A 110 1.87 -8.95 0.27
N GLU A 111 2.99 -8.68 -0.40
CA GLU A 111 4.32 -8.79 0.20
C GLU A 111 5.19 -7.59 -0.14
N TRP A 112 5.68 -6.88 0.88
CA TRP A 112 6.53 -5.69 0.72
C TRP A 112 7.78 -5.87 1.56
N VAL A 113 8.93 -6.05 0.90
CA VAL A 113 10.17 -6.46 1.54
C VAL A 113 11.30 -5.50 1.17
N VAL A 114 11.90 -4.91 2.21
CA VAL A 114 13.21 -4.28 2.10
C VAL A 114 14.27 -5.37 2.22
N LYS A 115 14.99 -5.64 1.13
CA LYS A 115 16.00 -6.72 1.06
C LYS A 115 17.29 -6.35 1.80
N GLU A 116 17.64 -5.06 1.82
CA GLU A 116 18.87 -4.53 2.45
C GLU A 116 18.53 -3.70 3.70
N PRO A 117 18.89 -4.16 4.92
CA PRO A 117 18.48 -3.52 6.18
C PRO A 117 18.80 -2.02 6.30
N GLU A 118 19.92 -1.56 5.74
CA GLU A 118 20.34 -0.16 5.74
C GLU A 118 19.44 0.76 4.88
N GLN A 119 18.59 0.17 4.03
CA GLN A 119 17.60 0.90 3.24
C GLN A 119 16.28 1.11 4.02
N ARG A 120 16.11 0.47 5.18
CA ARG A 120 14.95 0.70 6.05
C ARG A 120 14.94 2.15 6.52
N GLY A 121 13.76 2.76 6.52
CA GLY A 121 13.58 4.16 6.89
C GLY A 121 13.97 5.19 5.83
N GLN A 122 14.48 4.78 4.66
CA GLN A 122 14.78 5.72 3.55
C GLN A 122 13.54 6.16 2.75
N GLY A 123 12.33 5.83 3.21
CA GLY A 123 11.08 6.27 2.58
C GLY A 123 10.71 5.54 1.29
N ILE A 124 11.42 4.47 0.91
CA ILE A 124 11.15 3.68 -0.31
C ILE A 124 9.70 3.18 -0.33
N GLY A 125 9.27 2.45 0.71
CA GLY A 125 7.90 1.94 0.80
C GLY A 125 6.87 3.07 0.81
N LEU A 126 7.13 4.16 1.52
CA LEU A 126 6.17 5.27 1.58
C LEU A 126 6.03 6.01 0.24
N ASN A 127 7.12 6.16 -0.53
CA ASN A 127 7.06 6.68 -1.90
C ASN A 127 6.26 5.75 -2.81
N LEU A 128 6.52 4.44 -2.76
CA LEU A 128 5.80 3.48 -3.58
C LEU A 128 4.31 3.42 -3.21
N LEU A 129 3.97 3.50 -1.92
CA LEU A 129 2.58 3.59 -1.45
C LEU A 129 1.88 4.83 -2.03
N ARG A 130 2.52 6.01 -1.98
CA ARG A 130 1.97 7.24 -2.58
C ARG A 130 1.68 7.04 -4.07
N ASN A 131 2.60 6.39 -4.76
CA ASN A 131 2.49 6.18 -6.20
C ASN A 131 1.36 5.17 -6.52
N PHE A 132 1.21 4.11 -5.73
CA PHE A 132 0.08 3.19 -5.85
C PHE A 132 -1.26 3.83 -5.52
N ILE A 133 -1.35 4.69 -4.51
CA ILE A 133 -2.57 5.47 -4.25
C ILE A 133 -2.93 6.31 -5.47
N SER A 134 -1.94 6.97 -6.09
CA SER A 134 -2.16 7.79 -7.29
C SER A 134 -2.66 6.94 -8.47
N VAL A 135 -2.08 5.76 -8.67
CA VAL A 135 -2.55 4.80 -9.69
C VAL A 135 -3.97 4.35 -9.39
N ALA A 136 -4.25 3.97 -8.15
CA ALA A 136 -5.54 3.47 -7.72
C ALA A 136 -6.65 4.52 -7.91
N GLN A 137 -6.41 5.77 -7.50
CA GLN A 137 -7.35 6.87 -7.70
C GLN A 137 -7.60 7.14 -9.19
N ALA A 138 -6.55 7.20 -10.02
CA ALA A 138 -6.70 7.43 -11.45
C ALA A 138 -7.44 6.29 -12.17
N ALA A 139 -7.34 5.06 -11.65
CA ALA A 139 -7.99 3.88 -12.21
C ALA A 139 -9.38 3.59 -11.61
N GLY A 140 -9.86 4.45 -10.69
CA GLY A 140 -11.18 4.34 -10.07
C GLY A 140 -11.29 3.17 -9.09
N PHE A 141 -10.25 2.91 -8.31
CA PHE A 141 -10.28 1.95 -7.21
C PHE A 141 -11.04 2.52 -6.02
N ASP A 142 -11.76 1.66 -5.31
CA ASP A 142 -12.56 2.05 -4.16
C ASP A 142 -11.78 1.90 -2.86
N SER A 143 -10.92 0.88 -2.79
CA SER A 143 -10.15 0.61 -1.58
C SER A 143 -8.81 -0.05 -1.83
N LEU A 144 -7.92 0.15 -0.87
CA LEU A 144 -6.66 -0.54 -0.72
C LEU A 144 -6.75 -1.48 0.47
N SER A 145 -6.12 -2.65 0.41
CA SER A 145 -6.07 -3.57 1.54
C SER A 145 -4.72 -4.26 1.66
N LEU A 146 -4.41 -4.77 2.85
CA LEU A 146 -3.16 -5.48 3.10
C LEU A 146 -3.26 -6.37 4.33
N ARG A 147 -2.31 -7.30 4.44
CA ARG A 147 -2.02 -8.00 5.69
C ARG A 147 -0.74 -7.44 6.30
N ALA A 148 -0.84 -6.89 7.51
CA ALA A 148 0.33 -6.32 8.16
C ALA A 148 1.31 -7.42 8.59
N GLY A 149 2.61 -7.16 8.43
CA GLY A 149 3.67 -7.99 9.00
C GLY A 149 3.73 -7.94 10.53
N LYS A 150 4.31 -8.99 11.14
CA LYS A 150 4.32 -9.21 12.60
C LYS A 150 5.11 -8.17 13.39
N GLU A 151 6.20 -7.66 12.80
CA GLU A 151 7.19 -6.86 13.51
C GLU A 151 6.76 -5.39 13.63
N ASP A 152 6.52 -4.72 12.51
CA ASP A 152 6.27 -3.28 12.45
C ASP A 152 5.10 -2.89 11.54
N GLY A 153 4.57 -3.83 10.77
CA GLY A 153 3.53 -3.58 9.76
C GLY A 153 2.30 -2.88 10.36
N LYS A 154 1.80 -3.34 11.51
CA LYS A 154 0.62 -2.75 12.16
C LYS A 154 0.79 -1.27 12.46
N TYR A 155 1.90 -0.94 13.11
CA TYR A 155 2.24 0.42 13.46
C TYR A 155 2.46 1.29 12.23
N PHE A 156 3.17 0.76 11.22
CA PHE A 156 3.43 1.47 9.97
C PHE A 156 2.11 1.82 9.25
N TRP A 157 1.29 0.83 8.94
CA TRP A 157 0.08 1.02 8.14
C TRP A 157 -0.98 1.88 8.85
N ALA A 158 -1.16 1.70 10.17
CA ALA A 158 -2.07 2.52 10.96
C ALA A 158 -1.71 4.02 10.95
N ARG A 159 -0.41 4.36 10.90
CA ARG A 159 0.03 5.77 10.78
C ARG A 159 -0.24 6.36 9.41
N HIS A 160 -0.44 5.51 8.41
CA HIS A 160 -0.57 5.89 7.00
C HIS A 160 -2.01 5.75 6.49
N GLY A 161 -2.99 5.95 7.38
CA GLY A 161 -4.40 6.10 7.00
C GLY A 161 -5.16 4.78 6.79
N PHE A 162 -4.54 3.64 7.08
CA PHE A 162 -5.23 2.36 7.05
C PHE A 162 -5.90 2.07 8.40
N ASP A 163 -7.16 1.68 8.35
CA ASP A 163 -7.91 1.22 9.51
C ASP A 163 -8.01 -0.32 9.52
N LEU A 164 -8.30 -0.88 10.69
CA LEU A 164 -8.51 -2.33 10.79
C LEU A 164 -9.71 -2.74 9.95
N LYS A 165 -9.57 -3.81 9.18
CA LYS A 165 -10.70 -4.41 8.47
C LYS A 165 -11.64 -5.08 9.48
N ASP A 166 -12.93 -4.74 9.43
CA ASP A 166 -13.97 -5.25 10.33
C ASP A 166 -13.94 -6.79 10.43
N GLY A 167 -13.93 -7.32 11.66
CA GLY A 167 -13.96 -8.76 11.94
C GLY A 167 -13.02 -9.20 13.08
N HIS A 168 -13.04 -10.51 13.38
CA HIS A 168 -12.39 -11.24 14.48
C HIS A 168 -10.97 -10.82 14.91
N TYR A 169 -10.25 -10.06 14.08
CA TYR A 169 -8.95 -9.48 14.37
C TYR A 169 -8.96 -8.55 15.59
N ARG A 170 -10.08 -7.87 15.87
CA ARG A 170 -10.16 -6.89 16.95
C ARG A 170 -9.95 -7.51 18.33
N ASP A 171 -10.61 -8.62 18.63
CA ASP A 171 -10.55 -9.21 19.97
C ASP A 171 -9.13 -9.69 20.30
N GLN A 172 -8.49 -10.37 19.36
CA GLN A 172 -7.09 -10.81 19.52
C GLN A 172 -6.14 -9.61 19.64
N LEU A 173 -6.33 -8.57 18.83
CA LEU A 173 -5.54 -7.36 18.91
C LEU A 173 -5.67 -6.68 20.29
N VAL A 174 -6.88 -6.59 20.84
CA VAL A 174 -7.11 -6.02 22.17
C VAL A 174 -6.40 -6.84 23.25
N VAL A 175 -6.48 -8.18 23.17
CA VAL A 175 -5.75 -9.08 24.08
C VAL A 175 -4.24 -8.84 23.99
N ASP A 176 -3.68 -8.77 22.79
CA ASP A 176 -2.25 -8.56 22.58
C ASP A 176 -1.79 -7.19 23.10
N ILE A 177 -2.57 -6.13 22.87
CA ILE A 177 -2.27 -4.80 23.40
C ILE A 177 -2.28 -4.80 24.93
N ARG A 178 -3.27 -5.46 25.57
CA ARG A 178 -3.31 -5.59 27.03
C ARG A 178 -2.10 -6.35 27.57
N ASN A 179 -1.72 -7.45 26.93
CA ASN A 179 -0.54 -8.22 27.30
C ASN A 179 0.75 -7.40 27.18
N ASN A 180 0.90 -6.64 26.09
CA ASN A 180 2.04 -5.75 25.89
C ASN A 180 2.05 -4.58 26.89
N LEU A 181 0.88 -4.03 27.22
CA LEU A 181 0.74 -2.97 28.22
C LEU A 181 1.18 -3.45 29.61
N GLU A 182 0.76 -4.66 29.99
CA GLU A 182 1.11 -5.29 31.27
C GLU A 182 2.60 -5.64 31.33
N LYS A 183 3.13 -6.24 30.27
CA LYS A 183 4.56 -6.58 30.13
C LYS A 183 5.48 -5.36 30.32
N HIS A 184 5.01 -4.18 29.93
CA HIS A 184 5.76 -2.93 29.99
C HIS A 184 5.26 -1.97 31.08
N SER A 185 4.48 -2.46 32.04
CA SER A 185 3.80 -1.69 33.08
C SER A 185 4.73 -0.84 33.95
N ASP A 186 5.94 -1.34 34.23
CA ASP A 186 6.98 -0.64 35.00
C ASP A 186 7.58 0.55 34.23
N THR A 187 7.50 0.53 32.90
CA THR A 187 8.09 1.57 32.03
C THR A 187 7.07 2.56 31.51
N ILE A 188 5.77 2.20 31.49
CA ILE A 188 4.71 3.02 30.93
C ILE A 188 3.97 3.75 32.07
N PRO A 189 3.96 5.10 32.08
CA PRO A 189 3.28 5.87 33.12
C PRO A 189 1.82 5.47 33.27
N LEU A 190 1.32 5.47 34.51
CA LEU A 190 -0.06 5.06 34.83
C LEU A 190 -1.11 5.84 34.03
N ALA A 191 -0.91 7.16 33.85
CA ALA A 191 -1.80 7.99 33.04
C ALA A 191 -1.88 7.52 31.57
N THR A 192 -0.73 7.14 30.99
CA THR A 192 -0.66 6.59 29.64
C THR A 192 -1.34 5.23 29.55
N ARG A 193 -1.15 4.36 30.55
CA ARG A 193 -1.85 3.06 30.62
C ARG A 193 -3.36 3.23 30.67
N LYS A 194 -3.85 4.16 31.50
CA LYS A 194 -5.28 4.49 31.57
C LYS A 194 -5.82 4.96 30.22
N ASN A 195 -5.11 5.87 29.55
CA ASN A 195 -5.49 6.35 28.21
C ASN A 195 -5.53 5.21 27.18
N VAL A 196 -4.58 4.27 27.22
CA VAL A 196 -4.61 3.08 26.35
C VAL A 196 -5.85 2.23 26.63
N MET A 197 -6.17 1.97 27.89
CA MET A 197 -7.36 1.20 28.26
C MET A 197 -8.65 1.90 27.81
N ASP A 198 -8.75 3.21 28.00
CA ASP A 198 -9.90 4.01 27.53
C ASP A 198 -10.06 3.92 26.00
N LEU A 199 -8.97 3.88 25.22
CA LEU A 199 -9.02 3.67 23.76
C LEU A 199 -9.52 2.26 23.40
N LEU A 200 -9.04 1.23 24.11
CA LEU A 200 -9.48 -0.16 23.90
C LEU A 200 -10.98 -0.33 24.16
N ASP A 201 -11.49 0.32 25.21
CA ASP A 201 -12.88 0.22 25.63
C ASP A 201 -13.83 0.96 24.66
N ARG A 202 -13.39 2.08 24.04
CA ARG A 202 -14.15 2.80 23.00
C ARG A 202 -14.36 1.96 21.74
N GLY A 203 -13.33 1.24 21.31
CA GLY A 203 -13.54 0.17 20.33
C GLY A 203 -13.77 0.53 18.87
N GLY A 204 -13.22 1.63 18.37
CA GLY A 204 -13.32 2.03 16.96
C GLY A 204 -12.36 1.29 16.03
N LEU A 205 -12.64 1.34 14.72
CA LEU A 205 -11.74 0.81 13.67
C LEU A 205 -10.44 1.62 13.54
N ASP A 206 -10.47 2.86 14.02
CA ASP A 206 -9.36 3.80 14.13
C ASP A 206 -8.50 3.57 15.39
N LEU A 207 -8.78 2.54 16.20
CA LEU A 207 -8.03 2.20 17.41
C LEU A 207 -6.51 2.16 17.15
N CYS A 208 -6.09 1.46 16.10
CA CYS A 208 -4.67 1.36 15.75
C CYS A 208 -4.07 2.72 15.38
N TRP A 209 -4.82 3.59 14.71
CA TRP A 209 -4.38 4.94 14.38
C TRP A 209 -4.13 5.76 15.65
N HIS A 210 -5.06 5.73 16.60
CA HIS A 210 -4.91 6.41 17.89
C HIS A 210 -3.71 5.88 18.68
N LEU A 211 -3.54 4.55 18.74
CA LEU A 211 -2.39 3.93 19.42
C LEU A 211 -1.07 4.32 18.76
N ALA A 212 -1.01 4.38 17.44
CA ALA A 212 0.20 4.72 16.71
C ALA A 212 0.65 6.18 16.92
N ARG A 213 -0.24 7.04 17.42
CA ARG A 213 0.03 8.46 17.72
C ARG A 213 0.31 8.74 19.19
N LEU A 214 0.30 7.71 20.04
CA LEU A 214 0.61 7.90 21.45
C LEU A 214 2.03 8.46 21.62
N PRO A 215 2.21 9.50 22.45
CA PRO A 215 3.52 10.06 22.70
C PRO A 215 4.37 9.09 23.54
N GLY A 216 5.69 9.26 23.44
CA GLY A 216 6.65 8.54 24.26
C GLY A 216 7.26 7.31 23.57
N THR A 217 8.23 6.74 24.28
CA THR A 217 8.99 5.58 23.80
C THR A 217 9.20 4.58 24.92
N VAL A 218 9.34 3.31 24.55
CA VAL A 218 9.76 2.22 25.43
C VAL A 218 10.96 1.56 24.76
N GLN A 219 12.09 1.49 25.46
CA GLN A 219 13.36 0.96 24.92
C GLN A 219 13.78 1.62 23.59
N GLY A 220 13.57 2.94 23.48
CA GLY A 220 13.91 3.71 22.27
C GLY A 220 12.97 3.49 21.07
N LYS A 221 11.89 2.71 21.23
CA LYS A 221 10.88 2.47 20.20
C LYS A 221 9.59 3.24 20.50
N PRO A 222 8.85 3.71 19.50
CA PRO A 222 7.57 4.38 19.71
C PRO A 222 6.61 3.53 20.54
N LEU A 223 5.89 4.13 21.49
CA LEU A 223 4.98 3.39 22.36
C LEU A 223 3.93 2.60 21.56
N GLY A 224 3.30 3.23 20.57
CA GLY A 224 2.33 2.55 19.70
C GLY A 224 2.92 1.34 18.97
N TRP A 225 4.21 1.39 18.60
CA TRP A 225 4.90 0.25 17.99
C TRP A 225 5.05 -0.91 18.98
N VAL A 226 5.44 -0.62 20.22
CA VAL A 226 5.59 -1.64 21.27
C VAL A 226 4.25 -2.27 21.64
N LEU A 227 3.20 -1.47 21.80
CA LEU A 227 1.88 -1.96 22.17
C LEU A 227 1.24 -2.84 21.10
N MET A 228 1.50 -2.54 19.84
CA MET A 228 0.94 -3.25 18.71
C MET A 228 1.85 -4.37 18.20
N GLN A 229 2.71 -5.03 18.98
CA GLN A 229 3.51 -6.17 18.46
C GLN A 229 2.72 -7.49 18.43
N GLY A 230 3.11 -8.46 17.59
CA GLY A 230 2.77 -9.90 17.76
C GLY A 230 1.73 -10.55 16.81
N TYR A 231 0.94 -9.79 16.06
CA TYR A 231 -0.24 -10.30 15.32
C TYR A 231 -0.35 -9.70 13.92
N ASN A 232 -1.03 -10.37 12.97
CA ASN A 232 -1.10 -9.95 11.57
C ASN A 232 -2.53 -9.60 11.15
N PRO A 233 -3.08 -8.46 11.60
CA PRO A 233 -4.41 -8.05 11.20
C PRO A 233 -4.41 -7.61 9.73
N GLU A 234 -5.60 -7.70 9.13
CA GLU A 234 -5.87 -7.08 7.85
C GLU A 234 -6.25 -5.62 8.05
N TYR A 235 -5.74 -4.79 7.15
CA TYR A 235 -5.99 -3.36 7.10
C TYR A 235 -6.65 -3.00 5.78
N ALA A 236 -7.48 -1.98 5.80
CA ALA A 236 -8.08 -1.41 4.62
C ALA A 236 -8.03 0.12 4.66
N MET A 237 -7.96 0.72 3.48
CA MET A 237 -8.13 2.14 3.26
C MET A 237 -9.22 2.31 2.20
N ASP A 238 -10.25 3.05 2.54
CA ASP A 238 -11.27 3.55 1.63
C ASP A 238 -10.74 4.84 0.97
N LEU A 239 -10.58 4.80 -0.35
CA LEU A 239 -10.04 5.93 -1.12
C LEU A 239 -11.02 7.11 -1.23
N HIS A 240 -12.29 6.90 -0.87
CA HIS A 240 -13.32 7.94 -0.79
C HIS A 240 -13.46 8.51 0.63
N ASN A 241 -12.81 7.91 1.63
CA ASN A 241 -12.83 8.41 3.00
C ASN A 241 -11.83 9.57 3.16
N SER A 242 -12.37 10.79 3.26
CA SER A 242 -11.56 12.02 3.38
C SER A 242 -10.64 12.04 4.59
N GLU A 243 -11.03 11.40 5.69
CA GLU A 243 -10.21 11.37 6.90
C GLU A 243 -8.98 10.47 6.71
N GLN A 244 -9.16 9.26 6.19
CA GLN A 244 -8.06 8.35 5.85
C GLN A 244 -7.10 8.98 4.83
N MET A 245 -7.65 9.62 3.80
CA MET A 245 -6.87 10.34 2.79
C MET A 245 -6.09 11.53 3.38
N THR A 246 -6.66 12.23 4.36
CA THR A 246 -5.94 13.30 5.08
C THR A 246 -4.78 12.74 5.90
N ARG A 247 -4.99 11.62 6.60
CA ARG A 247 -3.95 10.95 7.43
C ARG A 247 -2.76 10.50 6.57
N VAL A 248 -3.02 9.92 5.39
CA VAL A 248 -1.95 9.47 4.48
C VAL A 248 -1.24 10.65 3.82
N GLN A 249 -1.96 11.70 3.42
CA GLN A 249 -1.37 12.90 2.82
C GLN A 249 -0.41 13.61 3.78
N ALA A 250 -0.77 13.73 5.06
CA ALA A 250 0.11 14.28 6.08
C ALA A 250 1.43 13.48 6.21
N SER A 251 1.38 12.17 5.99
CA SER A 251 2.58 11.33 5.98
C SER A 251 3.49 11.62 4.77
N PHE A 252 2.90 11.90 3.61
CA PHE A 252 3.65 12.25 2.40
C PHE A 252 4.32 13.62 2.48
N GLU A 253 3.69 14.58 3.15
CA GLU A 253 4.27 15.89 3.41
C GLU A 253 5.47 15.78 4.35
N GLN A 254 5.37 14.98 5.42
CA GLN A 254 6.47 14.72 6.33
C GLN A 254 7.66 14.05 5.62
N LEU A 255 7.39 13.10 4.72
CA LEU A 255 8.43 12.48 3.89
C LEU A 255 9.13 13.50 2.99
N SER A 256 8.36 14.37 2.35
CA SER A 256 8.90 15.39 1.45
C SER A 256 9.81 16.39 2.19
N LEU A 257 9.46 16.73 3.44
CA LEU A 257 10.27 17.58 4.30
C LEU A 257 11.56 16.89 4.75
N SER A 258 11.52 15.59 5.06
CA SER A 258 12.72 14.85 5.49
C SER A 258 13.71 14.65 4.34
N THR A 259 13.23 14.38 3.13
CA THR A 259 14.10 14.26 1.94
C THR A 259 14.83 15.57 1.64
N ARG A 260 14.15 16.73 1.72
CA ARG A 260 14.78 18.05 1.48
C ARG A 260 15.90 18.38 2.44
N ARG A 261 15.83 17.91 3.69
CA ARG A 261 16.86 18.17 4.71
C ARG A 261 18.12 17.33 4.51
N LEU A 262 18.02 16.21 3.80
CA LEU A 262 19.13 15.29 3.56
C LEU A 262 19.87 15.58 2.24
N SER A 263 19.29 16.39 1.35
CA SER A 263 20.00 16.90 0.18
C SER A 263 21.06 17.91 0.66
N PRO A 264 22.36 17.68 0.39
CA PRO A 264 23.37 18.70 0.62
C PRO A 264 22.95 19.96 -0.13
N GLN A 265 22.96 21.11 0.53
CA GLN A 265 22.94 22.38 -0.19
C GLN A 265 24.24 22.43 -0.98
N THR A 266 24.19 22.05 -2.25
CA THR A 266 25.30 22.25 -3.17
C THR A 266 25.53 23.76 -3.24
N PRO A 267 26.72 24.26 -2.85
CA PRO A 267 27.05 25.67 -2.96
C PRO A 267 27.09 26.14 -4.42
#